data_AF-A0A8H5ERY3-F1
#
_entry.id   AF-A0A8H5ERY3-F1
#
_cell.length_a   1.000
_cell.length_b   1.000
_cell.length_c   1.000
_cell.angle_alpha   90.00
_cell.angle_beta   90.00
_cell.angle_gamma   90.00
#
_symmetry.space_group_name_H-M   'P 1'
#
loop_
_entity.id
_entity.type
_entity.pdbx_description
1 polymer ?
#
loop_
_entity_poly.entity_id
_entity_poly.type
_entity_poly.pdbx_seq_one_letter_code
_entity_poly.pdbx_strand_id
1 'polypeptide(L)'
;MGQYWKLFNLDKCEYASCGGAKMGEFFFRNYSETFLLNLLLSGQPDHNIWAGDRIILLGDYSAALPPNTVTDHDAPILKGCVVTDQPESNSRLCAYMKLDEHCKEIDTIPGTSSLLPDDTVYILRSLNKKEYVRRDIVKNYRIYPEMTREPGLSQALYTLIGWSEDPSASLSYEDTGGFVPASGGTMVALHRGAWAGNRIDTVALTDEVQKTLDEEGWTDISEEKARHVSDIYAADDH
;
A
#
# COMPACT_ATOMS: atom_id res chain seq x y z
N MET A 1 -20.49 -5.32 -5.78
CA MET A 1 -20.10 -5.35 -4.35
C MET A 1 -18.59 -5.36 -4.31
N GLY A 2 -17.97 -4.82 -3.25
CA GLY A 2 -16.53 -4.64 -3.19
C GLY A 2 -15.90 -5.22 -1.95
N GLN A 3 -14.67 -5.67 -2.11
CA GLN A 3 -13.85 -6.16 -1.01
C GLN A 3 -13.45 -5.00 -0.08
N TYR A 4 -13.39 -5.30 1.21
CA TYR A 4 -12.86 -4.42 2.24
C TYR A 4 -11.36 -4.66 2.38
N TRP A 5 -10.61 -3.61 2.67
CA TRP A 5 -9.16 -3.68 2.77
C TRP A 5 -8.70 -3.25 4.15
N LYS A 6 -7.69 -3.93 4.68
CA LYS A 6 -7.09 -3.58 5.97
C LYS A 6 -5.57 -3.63 5.89
N LEU A 7 -4.94 -2.68 6.55
CA LEU A 7 -3.49 -2.56 6.60
C LEU A 7 -2.95 -3.29 7.83
N PHE A 8 -2.08 -4.27 7.59
CA PHE A 8 -1.48 -5.09 8.63
C PHE A 8 0.03 -4.86 8.70
N ASN A 9 0.55 -4.86 9.93
CA ASN A 9 1.94 -5.10 10.26
C ASN A 9 2.09 -6.56 10.70
N LEU A 10 2.76 -7.36 9.87
CA LEU A 10 2.91 -8.80 10.09
C LEU A 10 3.94 -9.13 11.18
N ASP A 11 4.96 -8.29 11.36
CA ASP A 11 6.00 -8.52 12.37
C ASP A 11 5.46 -8.30 13.79
N LYS A 12 4.55 -7.35 13.96
CA LYS A 12 3.95 -7.03 15.27
C LYS A 12 2.61 -7.69 15.50
N CYS A 13 2.03 -8.31 14.47
CA CYS A 13 0.64 -8.70 14.41
C CYS A 13 -0.27 -7.57 14.90
N GLU A 14 -0.20 -6.45 14.19
CA GLU A 14 -1.01 -5.27 14.42
C GLU A 14 -1.76 -4.89 13.13
N TYR A 15 -2.89 -4.20 13.26
CA TYR A 15 -3.55 -3.59 12.11
C TYR A 15 -3.98 -2.15 12.42
N ALA A 16 -3.98 -1.32 11.39
CA ALA A 16 -4.36 0.09 11.51
C ALA A 16 -5.88 0.24 11.37
N SER A 17 -6.48 1.06 12.23
CA SER A 17 -7.91 1.39 12.22
C SER A 17 -8.38 2.12 10.95
N CYS A 18 -7.44 2.60 10.12
CA CYS A 18 -7.75 3.17 8.80
C CYS A 18 -8.18 2.10 7.75
N GLY A 19 -8.28 0.83 8.14
CA GLY A 19 -8.77 -0.29 7.33
C GLY A 19 -10.21 -0.70 7.69
N GLY A 20 -10.86 -1.46 6.80
CA GLY A 20 -12.29 -1.81 6.90
C GLY A 20 -13.19 -0.97 5.98
N ALA A 21 -12.58 -0.35 4.96
CA ALA A 21 -13.26 0.41 3.91
C ALA A 21 -12.94 -0.18 2.53
N LYS A 22 -13.70 0.20 1.51
CA LYS A 22 -13.38 -0.19 0.12
C LYS A 22 -12.15 0.57 -0.36
N MET A 23 -11.38 0.01 -1.30
CA MET A 23 -10.13 0.61 -1.79
C MET A 23 -10.31 2.09 -2.18
N GLY A 24 -11.31 2.39 -3.01
CA GLY A 24 -11.57 3.76 -3.45
C GLY A 24 -11.95 4.73 -2.33
N GLU A 25 -12.54 4.25 -1.23
CA GLU A 25 -12.98 5.11 -0.13
C GLU A 25 -11.80 5.72 0.64
N PHE A 26 -10.65 5.06 0.71
CA PHE A 26 -9.46 5.62 1.36
C PHE A 26 -8.35 6.01 0.37
N PHE A 27 -8.27 5.37 -0.81
CA PHE A 27 -7.28 5.70 -1.84
C PHE A 27 -7.37 7.17 -2.27
N PHE A 28 -8.59 7.68 -2.47
CA PHE A 28 -8.80 9.08 -2.89
C PHE A 28 -8.92 10.08 -1.73
N ARG A 29 -8.85 9.64 -0.47
CA ARG A 29 -8.90 10.55 0.67
C ARG A 29 -7.50 11.06 1.00
N ASN A 30 -7.32 12.38 0.97
CA ASN A 30 -6.08 13.06 1.35
C ASN A 30 -5.71 12.89 2.85
N TYR A 31 -6.61 12.37 3.68
CA TYR A 31 -6.30 12.01 5.08
C TYR A 31 -5.23 10.91 5.20
N SER A 32 -4.96 10.18 4.12
CA SER A 32 -4.07 9.01 4.11
C SER A 32 -2.57 9.32 4.06
N GLU A 33 -2.15 10.49 3.55
CA GLU A 33 -0.71 10.79 3.39
C GLU A 33 -0.03 10.89 4.76
N THR A 34 -0.56 11.74 5.64
CA THR A 34 0.02 11.97 6.97
C THR A 34 -0.05 10.71 7.84
N PHE A 35 -1.14 9.95 7.75
CA PHE A 35 -1.35 8.79 8.62
C PHE A 35 -0.34 7.66 8.37
N LEU A 36 -0.27 7.16 7.13
CA LEU A 36 0.58 6.02 6.81
C LEU A 36 2.05 6.36 6.88
N LEU A 37 2.42 7.56 6.41
CA LEU A 37 3.81 7.98 6.48
C LEU A 37 4.23 8.16 7.94
N ASN A 38 3.36 8.58 8.85
CA ASN A 38 3.66 8.60 10.29
C ASN A 38 3.73 7.21 10.95
N LEU A 39 3.35 6.13 10.28
CA LEU A 39 3.62 4.78 10.76
C LEU A 39 5.00 4.30 10.28
N LEU A 40 5.38 4.72 9.08
CA LEU A 40 6.53 4.21 8.33
C LEU A 40 7.75 5.13 8.36
N LEU A 41 7.60 6.37 8.82
CA LEU A 41 8.70 7.33 8.93
C LEU A 41 9.78 6.71 9.82
N SER A 42 11.04 6.85 9.44
CA SER A 42 12.18 6.45 10.27
C SER A 42 12.90 7.68 10.82
N GLY A 43 13.57 7.52 11.95
CA GLY A 43 14.36 8.58 12.60
C GLY A 43 13.60 9.46 13.60
N GLN A 44 12.28 9.32 13.76
CA GLN A 44 11.50 10.04 14.78
C GLN A 44 11.02 9.10 15.93
N PRO A 45 11.37 9.35 17.21
CA PRO A 45 11.03 8.43 18.31
C PRO A 45 9.54 8.09 18.44
N ASP A 46 8.68 9.04 18.07
CA ASP A 46 7.23 8.97 18.30
C ASP A 46 6.41 8.59 17.04
N HIS A 47 7.05 8.43 15.87
CA HIS A 47 6.39 8.28 14.55
C HIS A 47 6.91 7.11 13.70
N ASN A 48 7.61 6.16 14.31
CA ASN A 48 8.24 5.06 13.56
C ASN A 48 7.74 3.68 14.00
N ILE A 49 6.51 3.59 14.49
CA ILE A 49 6.09 2.34 15.13
C ILE A 49 6.10 1.16 14.15
N TRP A 50 5.99 1.36 12.83
CA TRP A 50 6.00 0.27 11.84
C TRP A 50 7.14 0.38 10.81
N ALA A 51 8.06 1.32 10.99
CA ALA A 51 9.15 1.52 10.05
C ALA A 51 10.11 0.32 10.03
N GLY A 52 10.34 -0.24 8.84
CA GLY A 52 11.19 -1.42 8.63
C GLY A 52 10.48 -2.76 8.85
N ASP A 53 9.20 -2.74 9.23
CA ASP A 53 8.40 -3.95 9.44
C ASP A 53 7.74 -4.44 8.15
N ARG A 54 7.32 -5.71 8.14
CA ARG A 54 6.57 -6.30 7.02
C ARG A 54 5.13 -5.77 6.95
N ILE A 55 4.82 -5.01 5.91
CA ILE A 55 3.52 -4.34 5.74
C ILE A 55 2.74 -4.91 4.57
N ILE A 56 1.43 -5.11 4.76
CA ILE A 56 0.53 -5.56 3.71
C ILE A 56 -0.83 -4.87 3.81
N LEU A 57 -1.38 -4.46 2.67
CA LEU A 57 -2.76 -4.01 2.56
C LEU A 57 -3.59 -5.18 2.00
N LEU A 58 -4.29 -5.89 2.86
CA LEU A 58 -4.93 -7.16 2.53
C LEU A 58 -6.43 -6.98 2.32
N GLY A 59 -6.93 -7.50 1.20
CA GLY A 59 -8.36 -7.57 0.90
C GLY A 59 -9.05 -8.73 1.63
N ASP A 60 -10.27 -8.53 2.09
CA ASP A 60 -11.07 -9.52 2.84
C ASP A 60 -11.48 -10.74 2.02
N TYR A 61 -11.36 -10.67 0.70
CA TYR A 61 -11.59 -11.79 -0.22
C TYR A 61 -10.33 -12.65 -0.41
N SER A 62 -9.17 -12.24 0.11
CA SER A 62 -7.90 -12.96 -0.07
C SER A 62 -7.83 -14.20 0.82
N ALA A 63 -7.79 -15.39 0.23
CA ALA A 63 -7.67 -16.64 0.97
C ALA A 63 -6.24 -16.88 1.46
N ALA A 64 -5.23 -16.41 0.70
CA ALA A 64 -3.81 -16.56 1.01
C ALA A 64 -3.08 -15.21 1.09
N LEU A 65 -1.91 -15.23 1.73
CA LEU A 65 -0.92 -14.15 1.67
C LEU A 65 -0.04 -14.30 0.41
N PRO A 66 0.72 -13.25 0.02
CA PRO A 66 1.65 -13.37 -1.09
C PRO A 66 2.69 -14.48 -0.85
N PRO A 67 3.16 -15.15 -1.92
CA PRO A 67 4.23 -16.13 -1.81
C PRO A 67 5.46 -15.53 -1.11
N ASN A 68 6.08 -16.31 -0.22
CA ASN A 68 7.27 -15.91 0.54
C ASN A 68 7.06 -14.77 1.56
N THR A 69 5.82 -14.32 1.78
CA THR A 69 5.51 -13.37 2.87
C THR A 69 5.41 -14.06 4.23
N VAL A 70 4.95 -15.32 4.25
CA VAL A 70 4.79 -16.12 5.47
C VAL A 70 6.15 -16.59 5.98
N THR A 71 6.41 -16.31 7.25
CA THR A 71 7.56 -16.78 8.01
C THR A 71 7.12 -17.75 9.11
N ASP A 72 8.07 -18.39 9.78
CA ASP A 72 7.79 -19.24 10.96
C ASP A 72 7.05 -18.49 12.07
N HIS A 73 7.20 -17.16 12.13
CA HIS A 73 6.47 -16.30 13.05
C HIS A 73 4.96 -16.24 12.75
N ASP A 74 4.57 -16.26 11.47
CA ASP A 74 3.17 -16.09 11.05
C ASP A 74 2.45 -17.44 10.94
N ALA A 75 3.20 -18.53 10.79
CA ALA A 75 2.67 -19.89 10.66
C ALA A 75 1.69 -20.31 11.78
N PRO A 76 1.88 -19.95 13.06
CA PRO A 76 0.90 -20.21 14.12
C PRO A 76 -0.42 -19.45 13.93
N ILE A 77 -0.36 -18.19 13.49
CA ILE A 77 -1.54 -17.33 13.25
C ILE A 77 -2.34 -17.86 12.05
N LEU A 78 -1.62 -18.25 11.00
CA LEU A 78 -2.21 -18.76 9.76
C LEU A 78 -2.51 -20.27 9.82
N LYS A 79 -2.32 -20.91 10.98
CA LYS A 79 -2.58 -22.33 11.16
C LYS A 79 -4.07 -22.62 10.95
N GLY A 80 -4.38 -23.55 10.04
CA GLY A 80 -5.75 -23.90 9.70
C GLY A 80 -6.43 -22.95 8.70
N CYS A 81 -5.70 -22.00 8.10
CA CYS A 81 -6.09 -21.45 6.81
C CYS A 81 -6.10 -22.60 5.79
N VAL A 82 -7.27 -23.05 5.38
CA VAL A 82 -7.42 -24.06 4.33
C VAL A 82 -8.10 -23.38 3.15
N VAL A 83 -7.39 -23.30 2.03
CA VAL A 83 -8.03 -22.99 0.75
C VAL A 83 -8.75 -24.26 0.32
N THR A 84 -10.07 -24.31 0.55
CA THR A 84 -10.89 -25.42 0.04
C THR A 84 -11.45 -25.05 -1.33
N ASP A 85 -11.30 -25.93 -2.32
CA ASP A 85 -11.89 -25.78 -3.66
C ASP A 85 -13.43 -25.90 -3.68
N GLN A 86 -14.08 -26.01 -2.51
CA GLN A 86 -15.52 -26.18 -2.37
C GLN A 86 -16.20 -24.80 -2.22
N PRO A 87 -17.04 -24.38 -3.18
CA PRO A 87 -17.68 -23.05 -3.18
C PRO A 87 -18.83 -22.90 -2.17
N GLU A 88 -19.25 -23.97 -1.49
CA GLU A 88 -20.54 -24.00 -0.75
C GLU A 88 -20.42 -23.96 0.78
N SER A 89 -19.22 -24.02 1.38
CA SER A 89 -19.07 -23.80 2.82
C SER A 89 -18.68 -22.35 3.10
N ASN A 90 -19.49 -21.66 3.89
CA ASN A 90 -19.22 -20.34 4.49
C ASN A 90 -17.97 -20.31 5.41
N SER A 91 -17.08 -21.30 5.31
CA SER A 91 -15.88 -21.46 6.12
C SER A 91 -14.62 -21.28 5.27
N ARG A 92 -14.58 -20.26 4.39
CA ARG A 92 -13.29 -19.74 3.94
C ARG A 92 -12.66 -19.03 5.13
N LEU A 93 -11.89 -19.73 5.95
CA LEU A 93 -10.98 -19.08 6.90
C LEU A 93 -9.86 -18.49 6.05
N CYS A 94 -10.11 -17.29 5.54
CA CYS A 94 -9.20 -16.56 4.68
C CYS A 94 -8.09 -15.95 5.55
N ALA A 95 -6.89 -15.76 4.97
CA ALA A 95 -5.76 -15.16 5.68
C ALA A 95 -6.13 -13.82 6.34
N TYR A 96 -7.01 -13.05 5.69
CA TYR A 96 -7.58 -11.83 6.25
C TYR A 96 -8.30 -12.08 7.58
N MET A 97 -9.26 -13.01 7.64
CA MET A 97 -10.01 -13.30 8.87
C MET A 97 -9.11 -13.75 10.01
N LYS A 98 -8.07 -14.54 9.71
CA LYS A 98 -7.11 -14.98 10.75
C LYS A 98 -6.29 -13.83 11.30
N LEU A 99 -5.75 -12.99 10.43
CA LEU A 99 -5.02 -11.81 10.87
C LEU A 99 -5.94 -10.83 11.62
N ASP A 100 -7.18 -10.66 11.16
CA ASP A 100 -8.18 -9.81 11.83
C ASP A 100 -8.51 -10.30 13.25
N GLU A 101 -8.66 -11.61 13.45
CA GLU A 101 -8.97 -12.22 14.74
C GLU A 101 -7.78 -12.17 15.73
N HIS A 102 -6.55 -12.31 15.23
CA HIS A 102 -5.37 -12.49 16.08
C HIS A 102 -4.54 -11.23 16.27
N CYS A 103 -4.56 -10.31 15.29
CA CYS A 103 -3.78 -9.10 15.34
C CYS A 103 -4.52 -7.98 16.08
N LYS A 104 -3.73 -7.17 16.76
CA LYS A 104 -4.25 -6.11 17.61
C LYS A 104 -4.49 -4.85 16.78
N GLU A 105 -5.66 -4.25 16.93
CA GLU A 105 -5.90 -2.90 16.43
C GLU A 105 -5.00 -1.90 17.13
N ILE A 106 -4.32 -1.06 16.36
CA ILE A 106 -3.65 0.11 16.88
C ILE A 106 -4.52 1.35 16.63
N ASP A 107 -4.93 1.98 17.73
CA ASP A 107 -5.52 3.31 17.70
C ASP A 107 -4.41 4.32 17.48
N THR A 108 -4.03 4.47 16.23
CA THR A 108 -3.21 5.59 15.82
C THR A 108 -4.15 6.71 15.39
N ILE A 109 -4.40 7.64 16.29
CA ILE A 109 -4.71 9.01 15.92
C ILE A 109 -3.42 9.78 16.15
N PRO A 110 -2.43 9.76 15.22
CA PRO A 110 -1.35 10.71 15.32
C PRO A 110 -2.00 12.09 15.23
N GLY A 111 -1.69 12.97 16.17
CA GLY A 111 -2.14 14.35 16.11
C GLY A 111 -1.91 14.89 14.70
N THR A 112 -2.92 15.53 14.13
CA THR A 112 -2.97 16.07 12.76
C THR A 112 -1.91 17.14 12.46
N SER A 113 -0.86 17.24 13.29
CA SER A 113 -0.03 18.43 13.43
C SER A 113 1.38 18.32 12.86
N SER A 114 1.84 17.17 12.37
CA SER A 114 3.10 17.14 11.60
C SER A 114 2.84 16.62 10.20
N LEU A 115 2.40 17.53 9.33
CA LEU A 115 2.63 17.37 7.91
C LEU A 115 4.14 17.15 7.73
N LEU A 116 4.52 16.15 6.94
CA LEU A 116 5.89 16.04 6.46
C LEU A 116 6.27 17.39 5.82
N PRO A 117 7.34 18.07 6.30
CA PRO A 117 7.76 19.36 5.76
C PRO A 117 7.81 19.34 4.24
N ASP A 118 7.15 20.33 3.60
CA ASP A 118 7.09 20.42 2.13
C ASP A 118 8.44 20.76 1.50
N ASP A 119 9.38 21.29 2.29
CA ASP A 119 10.76 21.60 1.86
C ASP A 119 11.67 20.36 1.83
N THR A 120 11.19 19.23 2.34
CA THR A 120 11.96 17.99 2.45
C THR A 120 11.41 16.95 1.48
N VAL A 121 12.28 16.41 0.62
CA VAL A 121 11.92 15.29 -0.25
C VAL A 121 11.95 14.01 0.58
N TYR A 122 10.82 13.30 0.62
CA TYR A 122 10.72 11.99 1.27
C TYR A 122 10.72 10.88 0.23
N ILE A 123 11.29 9.74 0.60
CA ILE A 123 11.23 8.51 -0.18
C ILE A 123 10.55 7.40 0.61
N LEU A 124 9.72 6.63 -0.09
CA LEU A 124 9.17 5.36 0.38
C LEU A 124 10.07 4.23 -0.15
N ARG A 125 10.46 3.29 0.70
CA ARG A 125 11.44 2.24 0.33
C ARG A 125 10.92 0.85 0.61
N SER A 126 11.24 -0.09 -0.27
CA SER A 126 11.19 -1.52 0.04
C SER A 126 12.58 -2.04 0.35
N LEU A 127 12.83 -2.37 1.61
CA LEU A 127 14.15 -2.82 2.08
C LEU A 127 14.54 -4.18 1.48
N ASN A 128 13.55 -5.06 1.23
CA ASN A 128 13.79 -6.37 0.62
C ASN A 128 14.17 -6.26 -0.85
N LYS A 129 13.55 -5.35 -1.59
CA LYS A 129 13.76 -5.20 -3.04
C LYS A 129 14.83 -4.21 -3.44
N LYS A 130 15.24 -3.35 -2.50
CA LYS A 130 16.15 -2.22 -2.78
C LYS A 130 15.56 -1.31 -3.86
N GLU A 131 14.26 -1.06 -3.77
CA GLU A 131 13.50 -0.16 -4.65
C GLU A 131 12.97 1.02 -3.82
N TYR A 132 12.87 2.21 -4.42
CA TYR A 132 12.31 3.38 -3.76
C TYR A 132 11.46 4.26 -4.68
N VAL A 133 10.57 5.03 -4.07
CA VAL A 133 9.64 5.98 -4.71
C VAL A 133 9.80 7.33 -4.03
N ARG A 134 9.99 8.40 -4.82
CA ARG A 134 10.14 9.77 -4.34
C ARG A 134 8.82 10.53 -4.31
N ARG A 135 8.57 11.25 -3.20
CA ARG A 135 7.37 12.05 -2.99
C ARG A 135 7.21 13.17 -4.00
N ASP A 136 8.30 13.88 -4.29
CA ASP A 136 8.31 15.03 -5.21
C ASP A 136 7.94 14.61 -6.64
N ILE A 137 8.39 13.44 -7.09
CA ILE A 137 8.00 12.90 -8.40
C ILE A 137 6.52 12.54 -8.41
N VAL A 138 6.02 11.77 -7.44
CA VAL A 138 4.60 11.38 -7.40
C VAL A 138 3.68 12.59 -7.31
N LYS A 139 3.99 13.57 -6.45
CA LYS A 139 3.18 14.78 -6.24
C LYS A 139 3.12 15.69 -7.48
N ASN A 140 4.23 15.79 -8.21
CA ASN A 140 4.33 16.68 -9.37
C ASN A 140 3.99 16.01 -10.70
N TYR A 141 3.75 14.70 -10.71
CA TYR A 141 3.45 13.97 -11.94
C TYR A 141 2.01 14.23 -12.39
N ARG A 142 1.86 15.03 -13.45
CA ARG A 142 0.56 15.36 -14.04
C ARG A 142 0.54 15.01 -15.52
N ILE A 143 0.00 13.84 -15.85
CA ILE A 143 -0.36 13.53 -17.25
C ILE A 143 -1.63 14.29 -17.65
N TYR A 144 -2.52 14.50 -16.69
CA TYR A 144 -3.85 15.09 -16.89
C TYR A 144 -3.93 16.44 -16.14
N PRO A 145 -3.91 17.58 -16.85
CA PRO A 145 -3.96 18.92 -16.25
C PRO A 145 -5.17 19.18 -15.35
N GLU A 146 -6.27 18.48 -15.61
CA GLU A 146 -7.57 18.59 -14.94
C GLU A 146 -7.67 17.86 -13.60
N MET A 147 -6.67 17.06 -13.21
CA MET A 147 -6.68 16.37 -11.92
C MET A 147 -6.80 17.37 -10.78
N THR A 148 -7.92 17.28 -10.06
CA THR A 148 -8.25 18.18 -8.94
C THR A 148 -7.64 17.73 -7.62
N ARG A 149 -7.19 16.48 -7.54
CA ARG A 149 -6.59 15.86 -6.36
C ARG A 149 -5.09 15.62 -6.59
N GLU A 150 -4.29 15.78 -5.54
CA GLU A 150 -2.83 15.59 -5.60
C GLU A 150 -2.46 14.24 -4.99
N PRO A 151 -1.94 13.28 -5.78
CA PRO A 151 -1.46 12.01 -5.24
C PRO A 151 -0.19 12.22 -4.40
N GLY A 152 -0.05 11.42 -3.34
CA GLY A 152 1.14 11.40 -2.48
C GLY A 152 1.76 10.01 -2.37
N LEU A 153 2.73 9.87 -1.47
CA LEU A 153 3.38 8.57 -1.24
C LEU A 153 2.42 7.50 -0.73
N SER A 154 1.32 7.86 -0.05
CA SER A 154 0.32 6.89 0.41
C SER A 154 -0.39 6.19 -0.75
N GLN A 155 -0.76 6.93 -1.81
CA GLN A 155 -1.37 6.34 -3.00
C GLN A 155 -0.38 5.39 -3.69
N ALA A 156 0.87 5.82 -3.86
CA ALA A 156 1.93 4.96 -4.38
C ALA A 156 2.09 3.69 -3.53
N LEU A 157 2.15 3.83 -2.21
CA LEU A 157 2.24 2.73 -1.26
C LEU A 157 1.08 1.75 -1.46
N TYR A 158 -0.17 2.20 -1.47
CA TYR A 158 -1.34 1.33 -1.65
C TYR A 158 -1.23 0.48 -2.93
N THR A 159 -0.76 1.05 -4.04
CA THR A 159 -0.53 0.27 -5.28
C THR A 159 0.59 -0.77 -5.15
N LEU A 160 1.53 -0.55 -4.24
CA LEU A 160 2.70 -1.39 -4.03
C LEU A 160 2.44 -2.51 -3.02
N ILE A 161 1.62 -2.28 -1.99
CA ILE A 161 1.42 -3.26 -0.89
C ILE A 161 0.07 -3.98 -0.90
N GLY A 162 -0.83 -3.63 -1.84
CA GLY A 162 -2.13 -4.26 -2.00
C GLY A 162 -2.02 -5.75 -2.33
N TRP A 163 -2.73 -6.61 -1.61
CA TRP A 163 -2.85 -8.03 -1.91
C TRP A 163 -4.28 -8.54 -1.78
N SER A 164 -4.75 -9.20 -2.83
CA SER A 164 -5.92 -10.04 -2.84
C SER A 164 -5.84 -11.00 -4.02
N GLU A 165 -6.28 -12.24 -3.81
CA GLU A 165 -6.45 -13.19 -4.92
C GLU A 165 -7.62 -12.80 -5.82
N ASP A 166 -8.57 -12.03 -5.28
CA ASP A 166 -9.75 -11.54 -5.98
C ASP A 166 -9.52 -10.12 -6.54
N PRO A 167 -9.69 -9.92 -7.86
CA PRO A 167 -9.43 -8.64 -8.50
C PRO A 167 -10.48 -7.55 -8.19
N SER A 168 -11.56 -7.85 -7.47
CA SER A 168 -12.70 -6.95 -7.20
C SER A 168 -12.37 -5.84 -6.18
N ALA A 169 -11.34 -5.03 -6.43
CA ALA A 169 -10.94 -3.92 -5.56
C ALA A 169 -12.01 -2.80 -5.47
N SER A 170 -13.08 -2.89 -6.29
CA SER A 170 -14.19 -1.93 -6.34
C SER A 170 -13.75 -0.49 -6.56
N LEU A 171 -12.80 -0.35 -7.47
CA LEU A 171 -12.62 0.86 -8.25
C LEU A 171 -13.23 0.54 -9.61
N SER A 172 -14.21 1.32 -10.04
CA SER A 172 -14.90 1.17 -11.32
C SER A 172 -13.96 1.56 -12.45
N TYR A 173 -13.00 0.68 -12.73
CA TYR A 173 -12.37 0.62 -14.03
C TYR A 173 -13.17 -0.38 -14.87
N GLU A 174 -14.44 -0.06 -15.12
CA GLU A 174 -15.19 -0.76 -16.15
C GLU A 174 -14.69 -0.25 -17.50
N ASP A 175 -14.56 -1.19 -18.44
CA ASP A 175 -14.27 -1.02 -19.86
C ASP A 175 -15.28 -0.07 -20.54
N THR A 176 -15.23 1.22 -20.21
CA THR A 176 -16.04 2.29 -20.80
C THR A 176 -15.45 2.68 -22.15
N GLY A 177 -15.43 1.72 -23.08
CA GLY A 177 -15.62 1.93 -24.52
C GLY A 177 -14.97 3.14 -25.16
N GLY A 178 -13.66 3.37 -24.95
CA GLY A 178 -12.90 4.34 -25.74
C GLY A 178 -11.67 4.95 -25.08
N PHE A 179 -11.51 4.86 -23.76
CA PHE A 179 -10.31 5.36 -23.08
C PHE A 179 -9.24 4.27 -23.01
N VAL A 180 -8.21 4.38 -23.85
CA VAL A 180 -6.97 3.64 -23.68
C VAL A 180 -6.10 4.47 -22.72
N PRO A 181 -5.77 3.97 -21.50
CA PRO A 181 -4.86 4.71 -20.63
C PRO A 181 -3.55 4.93 -21.36
N ALA A 182 -2.81 5.99 -21.03
CA ALA A 182 -1.55 6.33 -21.69
C ALA A 182 -0.51 5.18 -21.64
N SER A 183 -0.70 4.23 -20.72
CA SER A 183 0.03 2.97 -20.56
C SER A 183 -0.35 1.84 -21.54
N GLY A 184 -1.34 2.03 -22.44
CA GLY A 184 -1.67 1.04 -23.48
C GLY A 184 -2.62 -0.07 -23.05
N GLY A 185 -3.52 0.19 -22.09
CA GLY A 185 -4.67 -0.68 -21.81
C GLY A 185 -4.34 -1.92 -21.01
N THR A 186 -4.15 -1.78 -19.70
CA THR A 186 -4.32 -2.91 -18.77
C THR A 186 -4.96 -2.39 -17.50
N MET A 187 -6.02 -3.05 -17.07
CA MET A 187 -6.72 -2.79 -15.81
C MET A 187 -5.69 -2.61 -14.68
N VAL A 188 -5.70 -1.47 -14.01
CA VAL A 188 -4.73 -1.16 -12.95
C VAL A 188 -4.94 -2.13 -11.78
N ALA A 189 -4.04 -3.11 -11.67
CA ALA A 189 -4.13 -4.17 -10.69
C ALA A 189 -3.67 -3.69 -9.30
N LEU A 190 -4.60 -3.16 -8.51
CA LEU A 190 -4.36 -2.75 -7.11
C LEU A 190 -4.29 -3.91 -6.12
N HIS A 191 -4.56 -5.13 -6.58
CA HIS A 191 -4.71 -6.31 -5.74
C HIS A 191 -3.47 -7.22 -5.73
N ARG A 192 -2.40 -6.91 -6.47
CA ARG A 192 -1.15 -7.71 -6.48
C ARG A 192 0.08 -6.82 -6.53
N GLY A 193 0.15 -5.92 -5.57
CA GLY A 193 1.26 -5.00 -5.36
C GLY A 193 2.57 -5.76 -5.15
N ALA A 194 3.62 -5.29 -5.82
CA ALA A 194 4.92 -5.94 -5.87
C ALA A 194 5.67 -5.93 -4.52
N TRP A 195 5.22 -5.13 -3.56
CA TRP A 195 5.79 -4.94 -2.22
C TRP A 195 4.90 -5.51 -1.11
N ALA A 196 3.81 -6.21 -1.44
CA ALA A 196 2.92 -6.80 -0.44
C ALA A 196 3.69 -7.73 0.50
N GLY A 197 3.72 -7.39 1.79
CA GLY A 197 4.43 -8.16 2.83
C GLY A 197 5.93 -7.87 2.93
N ASN A 198 6.47 -6.90 2.18
CA ASN A 198 7.87 -6.50 2.31
C ASN A 198 8.08 -5.59 3.53
N ARG A 199 9.34 -5.49 3.95
CA ARG A 199 9.84 -4.50 4.91
C ARG A 199 9.85 -3.11 4.28
N ILE A 200 9.04 -2.21 4.82
CA ILE A 200 8.83 -0.86 4.28
C ILE A 200 9.23 0.20 5.28
N ASP A 201 9.88 1.25 4.82
CA ASP A 201 10.02 2.49 5.59
C ASP A 201 9.90 3.73 4.71
N THR A 202 9.85 4.89 5.36
CA THR A 202 9.91 6.21 4.76
C THR A 202 11.03 7.01 5.40
N VAL A 203 11.86 7.67 4.60
CA VAL A 203 12.96 8.50 5.08
C VAL A 203 13.03 9.81 4.29
N ALA A 204 13.63 10.83 4.90
CA ALA A 204 14.03 12.02 4.16
C ALA A 204 15.20 11.67 3.21
N LEU A 205 15.17 12.20 2.00
CA LEU A 205 16.24 12.06 1.02
C LEU A 205 17.35 13.08 1.31
N THR A 206 18.23 12.74 2.24
CA THR A 206 19.45 13.51 2.51
C THR A 206 20.61 13.05 1.63
N ASP A 207 21.73 13.79 1.63
CA ASP A 207 22.94 13.41 0.90
C ASP A 207 23.48 12.05 1.35
N GLU A 208 23.40 11.72 2.64
CA GLU A 208 23.81 10.43 3.19
C GLU A 208 22.90 9.29 2.72
N VAL A 209 21.58 9.53 2.67
CA VAL A 209 20.62 8.55 2.15
C VAL A 209 20.87 8.34 0.67
N GLN A 210 21.01 9.40 -0.13
CA GLN A 210 21.30 9.29 -1.57
C GLN A 210 22.59 8.50 -1.82
N LYS A 211 23.66 8.82 -1.08
CA LYS A 211 24.92 8.07 -1.17
C LYS A 211 24.73 6.58 -0.88
N THR A 212 23.94 6.24 0.14
CA THR A 212 23.62 4.84 0.48
C THR A 212 22.84 4.16 -0.64
N LEU A 213 21.86 4.85 -1.25
CA LEU A 213 21.10 4.32 -2.39
C LEU A 213 22.02 4.00 -3.57
N ASP A 214 22.96 4.90 -3.88
CA ASP A 214 23.92 4.74 -4.98
C ASP A 214 24.90 3.60 -4.71
N GLU A 215 25.49 3.55 -3.50
CA GLU A 215 26.49 2.54 -3.11
C GLU A 215 25.90 1.12 -3.04
N GLU A 216 24.65 0.99 -2.60
CA GLU A 216 23.94 -0.28 -2.51
C GLU A 216 23.18 -0.65 -3.80
N GLY A 217 23.18 0.22 -4.82
CA GLY A 217 22.55 -0.05 -6.12
C GLY A 217 21.02 -0.11 -6.07
N TRP A 218 20.38 0.79 -5.32
CA TRP A 218 18.93 0.86 -5.24
C TRP A 218 18.31 1.33 -6.57
N THR A 219 17.12 0.83 -6.87
CA THR A 219 16.38 1.20 -8.08
C THR A 219 15.32 2.27 -7.77
N ASP A 220 15.38 3.39 -8.50
CA ASP A 220 14.34 4.41 -8.50
C ASP A 220 13.17 3.97 -9.39
N ILE A 221 12.00 3.72 -8.80
CA ILE A 221 10.78 3.36 -9.53
C ILE A 221 9.75 4.51 -9.53
N SER A 222 10.17 5.74 -9.21
CA SER A 222 9.29 6.88 -8.99
C SER A 222 8.42 7.21 -10.20
N GLU A 223 9.00 7.28 -11.41
CA GLU A 223 8.24 7.65 -12.62
C GLU A 223 7.20 6.59 -12.99
N GLU A 224 7.57 5.31 -12.88
CA GLU A 224 6.64 4.20 -13.15
C GLU A 224 5.45 4.26 -12.20
N LYS A 225 5.70 4.48 -10.90
CA LYS A 225 4.63 4.53 -9.90
C LYS A 225 3.83 5.81 -9.95
N ALA A 226 4.46 6.94 -10.26
CA ALA A 226 3.75 8.19 -10.46
C ALA A 226 2.79 8.11 -11.65
N ARG A 227 3.21 7.47 -12.76
CA ARG A 227 2.33 7.17 -13.89
C ARG A 227 1.18 6.25 -13.50
N HIS A 228 1.49 5.17 -12.81
CA HIS A 228 0.49 4.20 -12.37
C HIS A 228 -0.59 4.85 -11.48
N VAL A 229 -0.18 5.72 -10.55
CA VAL A 229 -1.11 6.47 -9.71
C VAL A 229 -1.92 7.47 -10.53
N SER A 230 -1.29 8.21 -11.45
CA SER A 230 -2.00 9.15 -12.33
C SER A 230 -3.07 8.46 -13.20
N ASP A 231 -2.79 7.26 -13.72
CA ASP A 231 -3.76 6.48 -14.51
C ASP A 231 -5.00 6.11 -13.67
N ILE A 232 -4.85 5.86 -12.37
CA ILE A 232 -5.98 5.56 -11.46
C ILE A 232 -6.84 6.80 -11.25
N TYR A 233 -6.23 7.97 -11.01
CA TYR A 233 -6.97 9.21 -10.81
C TYR A 233 -7.74 9.63 -12.06
N ALA A 234 -7.13 9.49 -13.24
CA ALA A 234 -7.79 9.78 -14.51
C ALA A 234 -9.03 8.90 -14.74
N ALA A 235 -9.02 7.66 -14.24
CA ALA A 235 -10.17 6.76 -14.35
C ALA A 235 -11.30 7.05 -13.35
N ASP A 236 -11.05 7.74 -12.24
CA ASP A 236 -12.08 8.12 -11.25
C ASP A 236 -12.82 9.41 -11.62
N ASP A 237 -12.15 10.32 -12.35
CA ASP A 237 -12.71 11.61 -12.78
C ASP A 237 -13.67 11.49 -13.99
N HIS A 238 -13.98 10.27 -14.46
CA HIS A 238 -14.86 9.96 -15.61
C HIS A 238 -16.05 9.08 -15.23
#